data_AF-A0AAV1Q8N8-F1
#
_entry.id   AF-A0AAV1Q8N8-F1
#
_cell.length_a   1.000
_cell.length_b   1.000
_cell.length_c   1.000
_cell.angle_alpha   90.00
_cell.angle_beta   90.00
_cell.angle_gamma   90.00
#
_symmetry.space_group_name_H-M   'P 1'
#
loop_
_entity.id
_entity.type
_entity.pdbx_description
1 polymer ?
#
loop_
_entity_poly.entity_id
_entity_poly.type
_entity_poly.pdbx_seq_one_letter_code
_entity_poly.pdbx_strand_id
1 'polypeptide(L)'
;MLHAAINEAKAEDPEVDVSEVSSPVSLPAISLLSPKAMDTAGRIIKFEEEQREKAKVALKLRQEMQEKLMVEVASSGSEQLKRFEEFMELKQRQEYQSMRDMMDRETKESIGRQEKLKEEQRHRMKILNLRLREAEQQRMREAELERQRQSEGRERLRNLNTIQEEILQLNQLLEPSTQTKTSVPPASLSSYSTRGNQLCSQVSEVVRKTAEGEFPSVEDMTVAERALHEMRALIRLMQEEVAKAQEKKKKDQEDEEERRKQVELHAQQEAQKKAAQSAKEKAQRKGLQNRAEDTTLKWYKELQASAAQCAQSFEQLNTPKDNQTKKLKLELQKAASIPVSQISSNSGSQLREIFDKIDKLLSGRGVVSGGKSISTSQHPQGLDFVSYKLAEKFVKQGEEEVASHHEAAFPIAVVASGVWELHPRVGDFILAHLHKKCPYAIPNYPPMKDGTAVEDYQKILGYRVDDSGVEGQDSFLKRMSGMIRLYAAMIQLRWPYSSKQGVRTIDCI
;
A
#
# COMPACT_ATOMS: atom_id res chain seq x y z
N MET A 1 -53.29 3.32 -50.69
CA MET A 1 -54.58 2.62 -50.83
C MET A 1 -55.69 3.55 -50.37
N LEU A 2 -56.84 3.51 -51.06
CA LEU A 2 -58.07 4.32 -50.94
C LEU A 2 -58.19 5.58 -51.82
N HIS A 3 -58.49 5.30 -53.09
CA HIS A 3 -59.67 5.72 -53.87
C HIS A 3 -60.31 7.11 -53.69
N ALA A 4 -60.27 7.85 -54.81
CA ALA A 4 -61.41 8.37 -55.60
C ALA A 4 -62.45 9.31 -54.97
N ALA A 5 -62.53 10.53 -55.53
CA ALA A 5 -63.79 11.09 -56.02
C ALA A 5 -63.49 12.18 -57.06
N ILE A 6 -63.70 11.83 -58.32
CA ILE A 6 -63.94 12.76 -59.43
C ILE A 6 -65.36 13.31 -59.22
N ASN A 7 -65.53 14.62 -59.31
CA ASN A 7 -66.83 15.21 -59.62
C ASN A 7 -66.65 16.29 -60.69
N GLU A 8 -67.02 15.92 -61.91
CA GLU A 8 -67.45 16.83 -62.96
C GLU A 8 -68.67 17.62 -62.44
N ALA A 9 -68.60 18.95 -62.54
CA ALA A 9 -69.78 19.78 -62.53
C ALA A 9 -69.74 20.66 -63.78
N LYS A 10 -70.51 20.23 -64.79
CA LYS A 10 -70.97 21.04 -65.91
C LYS A 10 -71.77 22.23 -65.38
N ALA A 11 -71.51 23.41 -65.93
CA ALA A 11 -72.43 24.53 -66.01
C ALA A 11 -72.08 25.22 -67.33
N GLU A 12 -72.66 24.78 -68.45
CA GLU A 12 -73.93 25.27 -69.00
C GLU A 12 -74.02 26.80 -68.98
N ASP A 13 -73.64 27.38 -70.12
CA ASP A 13 -74.11 28.67 -70.62
C ASP A 13 -75.63 28.76 -70.50
N PRO A 14 -76.16 29.84 -69.91
CA PRO A 14 -77.49 30.30 -70.23
C PRO A 14 -77.35 31.48 -71.20
N GLU A 15 -77.48 31.20 -72.49
CA GLU A 15 -78.17 32.11 -73.40
C GLU A 15 -79.55 32.38 -72.79
N VAL A 16 -79.72 33.55 -72.19
CA VAL A 16 -81.04 34.12 -71.90
C VAL A 16 -81.09 35.46 -72.58
N ASP A 17 -81.42 35.36 -73.86
CA ASP A 17 -82.02 36.38 -74.69
C ASP A 17 -83.33 36.82 -74.02
N VAL A 18 -83.25 37.93 -73.27
CA VAL A 18 -84.42 38.57 -72.67
C VAL A 18 -85.12 39.39 -73.75
N SER A 19 -86.11 38.75 -74.36
CA SER A 19 -87.36 39.33 -74.88
C SER A 19 -87.47 40.86 -74.78
N GLU A 20 -87.11 41.57 -75.84
CA GLU A 20 -87.67 42.89 -76.10
C GLU A 20 -88.95 42.73 -76.94
N VAL A 21 -90.08 42.76 -76.23
CA VAL A 21 -91.39 43.04 -76.82
C VAL A 21 -91.31 44.43 -77.44
N SER A 22 -91.30 44.51 -78.76
CA SER A 22 -91.70 45.73 -79.48
C SER A 22 -92.69 45.36 -80.58
N SER A 23 -93.98 45.43 -80.23
CA SER A 23 -95.05 45.69 -81.18
C SER A 23 -94.73 46.97 -81.99
N PRO A 24 -95.25 47.12 -83.22
CA PRO A 24 -94.80 48.14 -84.15
C PRO A 24 -95.32 49.51 -83.69
N VAL A 25 -94.47 50.30 -83.04
CA VAL A 25 -94.75 51.71 -82.85
C VAL A 25 -94.42 52.42 -84.17
N SER A 26 -95.49 52.99 -84.70
CA SER A 26 -95.60 53.77 -85.92
C SER A 26 -94.40 54.69 -86.16
N LEU A 27 -94.01 54.80 -87.44
CA LEU A 27 -93.22 55.92 -87.97
C LEU A 27 -93.63 57.22 -87.26
N PRO A 28 -92.72 57.97 -86.63
CA PRO A 28 -93.02 59.35 -86.33
C PRO A 28 -93.18 60.03 -87.69
N ALA A 29 -94.42 60.41 -87.99
CA ALA A 29 -94.69 61.43 -89.00
C ALA A 29 -93.66 62.54 -88.81
N ILE A 30 -93.00 62.95 -89.90
CA ILE A 30 -92.02 64.03 -89.92
C ILE A 30 -92.72 65.26 -89.34
N SER A 31 -92.56 65.47 -88.03
CA SER A 31 -93.02 66.65 -87.35
C SER A 31 -91.96 67.69 -87.68
N LEU A 32 -92.25 68.51 -88.69
CA LEU A 32 -91.46 69.69 -89.03
C LEU A 32 -91.50 70.64 -87.84
N LEU A 33 -90.61 70.40 -86.88
CA LEU A 33 -90.34 71.30 -85.78
C LEU A 33 -89.91 72.65 -86.34
N SER A 34 -90.38 73.73 -85.71
CA SER A 34 -89.94 75.10 -86.01
C SER A 34 -88.40 75.20 -86.00
N PRO A 35 -87.76 76.05 -86.82
CA PRO A 35 -86.30 76.23 -86.82
C PRO A 35 -85.69 76.44 -85.42
N LYS A 36 -86.41 77.13 -84.53
CA LYS A 36 -86.01 77.30 -83.11
C LYS A 36 -86.00 76.01 -82.31
N ALA A 37 -86.95 75.10 -82.58
CA ALA A 37 -87.06 73.82 -81.91
C ALA A 37 -85.96 72.84 -82.37
N MET A 38 -85.59 72.86 -83.65
CA MET A 38 -84.43 72.11 -84.18
C MET A 38 -83.10 72.60 -83.57
N ASP A 39 -82.91 73.92 -83.42
CA ASP A 39 -81.73 74.48 -82.76
C ASP A 39 -81.62 74.06 -81.29
N THR A 40 -82.73 74.10 -80.53
CA THR A 40 -82.73 73.59 -79.14
C THR A 40 -82.48 72.09 -79.08
N ALA A 41 -83.07 71.28 -79.97
CA ALA A 41 -82.81 69.84 -80.03
C ALA A 41 -81.33 69.54 -80.33
N GLY A 42 -80.71 70.27 -81.26
CA GLY A 42 -79.28 70.14 -81.57
C GLY A 42 -78.37 70.52 -80.39
N ARG A 43 -78.75 71.51 -79.58
CA ARG A 43 -78.03 71.86 -78.34
C ARG A 43 -78.19 70.80 -77.25
N ILE A 44 -79.38 70.20 -77.11
CA ILE A 44 -79.64 69.09 -76.18
C ILE A 44 -78.79 67.89 -76.55
N ILE A 45 -78.77 67.49 -77.82
CA ILE A 45 -77.96 66.34 -78.29
C ILE A 45 -76.48 66.56 -77.99
N LYS A 46 -75.92 67.75 -78.29
CA LYS A 46 -74.52 68.06 -77.98
C LYS A 46 -74.21 68.00 -76.49
N PHE A 47 -75.12 68.47 -75.65
CA PHE A 47 -74.96 68.40 -74.19
C PHE A 47 -75.03 66.95 -73.70
N GLU A 48 -75.97 66.15 -74.22
CA GLU A 48 -76.07 64.72 -73.91
C GLU A 48 -74.83 63.94 -74.34
N GLU A 49 -74.26 64.24 -75.52
CA GLU A 49 -72.99 63.69 -75.99
C GLU A 49 -71.84 64.07 -75.05
N GLU A 50 -71.73 65.34 -74.64
CA GLU A 50 -70.71 65.79 -73.70
C GLU A 50 -70.84 65.10 -72.33
N GLN A 51 -72.07 64.96 -71.82
CA GLN A 51 -72.32 64.23 -70.56
C GLN A 51 -72.01 62.74 -70.71
N ARG A 52 -72.32 62.13 -71.86
CA ARG A 52 -72.02 60.72 -72.15
C ARG A 52 -70.50 60.49 -72.21
N GLU A 53 -69.74 61.39 -72.82
CA GLU A 53 -68.27 61.30 -72.83
C GLU A 53 -67.68 61.49 -71.43
N LYS A 54 -68.18 62.46 -70.64
CA LYS A 54 -67.78 62.62 -69.23
C LYS A 54 -68.07 61.36 -68.40
N ALA A 55 -69.24 60.75 -68.59
CA ALA A 55 -69.61 59.51 -67.91
C ALA A 55 -68.71 58.33 -68.32
N LYS A 56 -68.37 58.21 -69.62
CA LYS A 56 -67.41 57.19 -70.11
C LYS A 56 -66.03 57.36 -69.50
N VAL A 57 -65.51 58.59 -69.42
CA VAL A 57 -64.20 58.88 -68.80
C VAL A 57 -64.23 58.55 -67.31
N ALA A 58 -65.28 58.96 -66.58
CA ALA A 58 -65.43 58.64 -65.17
C ALA A 58 -65.56 57.13 -64.90
N LEU A 59 -66.27 56.40 -65.78
CA LEU A 59 -66.37 54.95 -65.71
C LEU A 59 -65.00 54.28 -65.91
N LYS A 60 -64.24 54.69 -66.94
CA LYS A 60 -62.89 54.17 -67.20
C LYS A 60 -61.96 54.41 -66.01
N LEU A 61 -61.95 55.61 -65.45
CA LEU A 61 -61.13 55.93 -64.27
C LEU A 61 -61.51 55.05 -63.06
N ARG A 62 -62.82 54.80 -62.85
CA ARG A 62 -63.29 53.92 -61.78
C ARG A 62 -62.90 52.46 -62.03
N GLN A 63 -62.96 51.99 -63.27
CA GLN A 63 -62.50 50.65 -63.66
C GLN A 63 -60.99 50.49 -63.40
N GLU A 64 -60.16 51.44 -63.86
CA GLU A 64 -58.72 51.42 -63.61
C GLU A 64 -58.37 51.41 -62.11
N MET A 65 -59.11 52.18 -61.30
CA MET A 65 -58.94 52.19 -59.86
C MET A 65 -59.34 50.85 -59.22
N GLN A 66 -60.44 50.23 -59.68
CA GLN A 66 -60.88 48.92 -59.21
C GLN A 66 -59.92 47.80 -59.61
N GLU A 67 -59.39 47.83 -60.84
CA GLU A 67 -58.37 46.88 -61.30
C GLU A 67 -57.10 46.97 -60.45
N LYS A 68 -56.61 48.19 -60.18
CA LYS A 68 -55.45 48.40 -59.30
C LYS A 68 -55.69 47.83 -57.90
N LEU A 69 -56.87 48.09 -57.32
CA LEU A 69 -57.23 47.57 -56.00
C LEU A 69 -57.31 46.03 -56.00
N MET A 70 -57.91 45.42 -57.04
CA MET A 70 -57.98 43.96 -57.14
C MET A 70 -56.60 43.33 -57.26
N VAL A 71 -55.70 43.92 -58.04
CA VAL A 71 -54.32 43.45 -58.18
C VAL A 71 -53.59 43.53 -56.83
N GLU A 72 -53.73 44.62 -56.08
CA GLU A 72 -53.11 44.79 -54.77
C GLU A 72 -53.64 43.79 -53.72
N VAL A 73 -54.96 43.58 -53.70
CA VAL A 73 -55.58 42.58 -52.81
C VAL A 73 -55.13 41.17 -53.18
N ALA A 74 -55.08 40.84 -54.47
CA ALA A 74 -54.62 39.53 -54.94
C ALA A 74 -53.13 39.31 -54.64
N SER A 75 -52.27 40.32 -54.84
CA SER A 75 -50.85 40.21 -54.50
C SER A 75 -50.64 40.06 -53.00
N SER A 76 -51.33 40.85 -52.18
CA SER A 76 -51.26 40.73 -50.72
C SER A 76 -51.75 39.36 -50.24
N GLY A 77 -52.84 38.83 -50.82
CA GLY A 77 -53.34 37.49 -50.51
C GLY A 77 -52.35 36.39 -50.88
N SER A 78 -51.73 36.48 -52.06
CA SER A 78 -50.69 35.54 -52.50
C SER A 78 -49.45 35.57 -51.60
N GLU A 79 -49.00 36.76 -51.17
CA GLU A 79 -47.88 36.88 -50.23
C GLU A 79 -48.18 36.27 -48.87
N GLN A 80 -49.38 36.48 -48.32
CA GLN A 80 -49.78 35.87 -47.06
C GLN A 80 -49.81 34.33 -47.14
N LEU A 81 -50.31 33.78 -48.26
CA LEU A 81 -50.33 32.34 -48.48
C LEU A 81 -48.91 31.77 -48.56
N LYS A 82 -48.00 32.41 -49.32
CA LYS A 82 -46.59 32.00 -49.40
C LYS A 82 -45.91 31.99 -48.03
N ARG A 83 -46.11 33.05 -47.24
CA ARG A 83 -45.57 33.11 -45.86
C ARG A 83 -46.11 31.99 -44.97
N PHE A 84 -47.37 31.63 -45.14
CA PHE A 84 -47.98 30.52 -44.40
C PHE A 84 -47.39 29.17 -44.84
N GLU A 85 -47.23 28.94 -46.14
CA GLU A 85 -46.59 27.73 -46.68
C GLU A 85 -45.13 27.59 -46.18
N GLU A 86 -44.34 28.65 -46.27
CA GLU A 86 -42.95 28.69 -45.77
C GLU A 86 -42.90 28.39 -44.26
N PHE A 87 -43.81 28.98 -43.47
CA PHE A 87 -43.92 28.72 -42.04
C PHE A 87 -44.23 27.25 -41.74
N MET A 88 -45.15 26.65 -42.49
CA MET A 88 -45.52 25.24 -42.33
C MET A 88 -44.37 24.31 -42.72
N GLU A 89 -43.63 24.60 -43.78
CA GLU A 89 -42.42 23.85 -44.15
C GLU A 89 -41.34 23.93 -43.08
N LEU A 90 -41.08 25.13 -42.56
CA LEU A 90 -40.09 25.33 -41.49
C LEU A 90 -40.47 24.54 -40.24
N LYS A 91 -41.75 24.54 -39.86
CA LYS A 91 -42.26 23.76 -38.72
C LYS A 91 -42.08 22.26 -38.94
N GLN A 92 -42.42 21.73 -40.12
CA GLN A 92 -42.21 20.31 -40.44
C GLN A 92 -40.74 19.91 -40.39
N ARG A 93 -39.84 20.76 -40.94
CA ARG A 93 -38.40 20.51 -40.88
C ARG A 93 -37.90 20.50 -39.43
N GLN A 94 -38.38 21.42 -38.61
CA GLN A 94 -38.02 21.48 -37.19
C GLN A 94 -38.51 20.23 -36.42
N GLU A 95 -39.74 19.76 -36.66
CA GLU A 95 -40.27 18.53 -36.07
C GLU A 95 -39.46 17.31 -36.50
N TYR A 96 -39.13 17.19 -37.78
CA TYR A 96 -38.30 16.10 -38.29
C TYR A 96 -36.89 16.11 -37.70
N GLN A 97 -36.29 17.28 -37.57
CA GLN A 97 -34.98 17.44 -36.95
C GLN A 97 -35.03 17.07 -35.47
N SER A 98 -36.06 17.52 -34.75
CA SER A 98 -36.27 17.15 -33.35
C SER A 98 -36.46 15.64 -33.15
N MET A 99 -37.19 14.98 -34.06
CA MET A 99 -37.37 13.51 -34.00
C MET A 99 -36.05 12.78 -34.26
N ARG A 100 -35.25 13.25 -35.23
CA ARG A 100 -33.93 12.69 -35.51
C ARG A 100 -32.99 12.83 -34.32
N ASP A 101 -32.92 14.01 -33.72
CA ASP A 101 -32.07 14.28 -32.56
C ASP A 101 -32.47 13.42 -31.36
N MET A 102 -33.76 13.17 -31.17
CA MET A 102 -34.27 12.26 -30.13
C MET A 102 -33.81 10.82 -30.37
N MET A 103 -33.96 10.29 -31.59
CA MET A 103 -33.51 8.93 -31.93
C MET A 103 -31.99 8.77 -31.80
N ASP A 104 -31.22 9.77 -32.23
CA ASP A 104 -29.76 9.77 -32.10
C ASP A 104 -29.34 9.77 -30.63
N ARG A 105 -30.05 10.54 -29.79
CA ARG A 105 -29.83 10.55 -28.34
C ARG A 105 -30.13 9.20 -27.71
N GLU A 106 -31.30 8.61 -27.99
CA GLU A 106 -31.67 7.29 -27.46
C GLU A 106 -30.69 6.20 -27.89
N THR A 107 -30.25 6.24 -29.15
CA THR A 107 -29.26 5.30 -29.69
C THR A 107 -27.92 5.43 -28.96
N LYS A 108 -27.43 6.66 -28.76
CA LYS A 108 -26.20 6.93 -27.99
C LYS A 108 -26.33 6.46 -26.55
N GLU A 109 -27.47 6.71 -25.90
CA GLU A 109 -27.72 6.26 -24.53
C GLU A 109 -27.75 4.72 -24.43
N SER A 110 -28.37 4.05 -25.41
CA SER A 110 -28.43 2.58 -25.47
C SER A 110 -27.05 1.96 -25.68
N ILE A 111 -26.25 2.50 -26.62
CA ILE A 111 -24.87 2.09 -26.85
C ILE A 111 -24.04 2.29 -25.57
N GLY A 112 -24.15 3.46 -24.94
CA GLY A 112 -23.44 3.76 -23.69
C GLY A 112 -23.80 2.80 -22.55
N ARG A 113 -25.08 2.40 -22.42
CA ARG A 113 -25.51 1.37 -21.45
C ARG A 113 -24.90 0.00 -21.79
N GLN A 114 -24.87 -0.38 -23.06
CA GLN A 114 -24.30 -1.66 -23.49
C GLN A 114 -22.79 -1.73 -23.26
N GLU A 115 -22.07 -0.63 -23.52
CA GLU A 115 -20.63 -0.52 -23.25
C GLU A 115 -20.32 -0.63 -21.76
N LYS A 116 -21.09 0.06 -20.90
CA LYS A 116 -20.97 -0.05 -19.44
C LYS A 116 -21.10 -1.49 -18.96
N LEU A 117 -22.10 -2.23 -19.47
CA LEU A 117 -22.28 -3.65 -19.15
C LEU A 117 -21.09 -4.49 -19.62
N LYS A 118 -20.56 -4.25 -20.82
CA LYS A 118 -19.37 -4.95 -21.32
C LYS A 118 -18.14 -4.67 -20.45
N GLU A 119 -17.95 -3.44 -20.00
CA GLU A 119 -16.87 -3.06 -19.09
C GLU A 119 -17.00 -3.75 -17.73
N GLU A 120 -18.21 -3.79 -17.15
CA GLU A 120 -18.47 -4.52 -15.91
C GLU A 120 -18.16 -6.02 -16.05
N GLN A 121 -18.58 -6.65 -17.16
CA GLN A 121 -18.26 -8.05 -17.43
C GLN A 121 -16.75 -8.29 -17.58
N ARG A 122 -16.04 -7.40 -18.28
CA ARG A 122 -14.57 -7.45 -18.37
C ARG A 122 -13.92 -7.29 -17.00
N HIS A 123 -14.43 -6.41 -16.16
CA HIS A 123 -13.93 -6.20 -14.81
C HIS A 123 -14.16 -7.44 -13.92
N ARG A 124 -15.37 -8.03 -13.96
CA ARG A 124 -15.68 -9.28 -13.27
C ARG A 124 -14.78 -10.42 -13.72
N MET A 125 -14.54 -10.56 -15.03
CA MET A 125 -13.63 -11.55 -15.58
C MET A 125 -12.18 -11.36 -15.09
N LYS A 126 -11.70 -10.11 -15.03
CA LYS A 126 -10.38 -9.80 -14.46
C LYS A 126 -10.27 -10.21 -13.00
N ILE A 127 -11.28 -9.90 -12.18
CA ILE A 127 -11.31 -10.32 -10.77
C ILE A 127 -11.29 -11.84 -10.64
N LEU A 128 -12.12 -12.53 -11.43
CA LEU A 128 -12.18 -14.00 -11.39
C LEU A 128 -10.85 -14.64 -11.76
N ASN A 129 -10.20 -14.14 -12.81
CA ASN A 129 -8.88 -14.61 -13.23
C ASN A 129 -7.79 -14.34 -12.18
N LEU A 130 -7.84 -13.21 -11.49
CA LEU A 130 -6.92 -12.91 -10.38
C LEU A 130 -7.12 -13.90 -9.23
N ARG A 131 -8.37 -14.13 -8.81
CA ARG A 131 -8.69 -15.12 -7.76
C ARG A 131 -8.25 -16.53 -8.13
N LEU A 132 -8.40 -16.92 -9.40
CA LEU A 132 -7.95 -18.22 -9.87
C LEU A 132 -6.42 -18.35 -9.75
N ARG A 133 -5.67 -17.33 -10.18
CA ARG A 133 -4.20 -17.31 -10.05
C ARG A 133 -3.74 -17.34 -8.59
N GLU A 134 -4.41 -16.60 -7.71
CA GLU A 134 -4.12 -16.61 -6.27
C GLU A 134 -4.36 -18.01 -5.67
N ALA A 135 -5.46 -18.67 -6.04
CA ALA A 135 -5.76 -20.02 -5.59
C ALA A 135 -4.75 -21.05 -6.13
N GLU A 136 -4.32 -20.92 -7.39
CA GLU A 136 -3.24 -21.75 -7.96
C GLU A 136 -1.91 -21.54 -7.23
N GLN A 137 -1.54 -20.29 -6.93
CA GLN A 137 -0.34 -19.98 -6.15
C GLN A 137 -0.42 -20.50 -4.72
N GLN A 138 -1.58 -20.46 -4.08
CA GLN A 138 -1.80 -21.09 -2.78
C GLN A 138 -1.60 -22.61 -2.85
N ARG A 139 -2.22 -23.29 -3.82
CA ARG A 139 -2.03 -24.74 -4.03
C ARG A 139 -0.56 -25.10 -4.27
N MET A 140 0.16 -24.29 -5.05
CA MET A 140 1.58 -24.51 -5.30
C MET A 140 2.42 -24.36 -4.01
N ARG A 141 2.14 -23.34 -3.19
CA ARG A 141 2.81 -23.15 -1.89
C ARG A 141 2.51 -24.29 -0.91
N GLU A 142 1.25 -24.72 -0.83
CA GLU A 142 0.85 -25.86 0.01
C GLU A 142 1.54 -27.15 -0.46
N ALA A 143 1.58 -27.40 -1.76
CA ALA A 143 2.28 -28.56 -2.33
C ALA A 143 3.80 -28.50 -2.09
N GLU A 144 4.41 -27.31 -2.13
CA GLU A 144 5.82 -27.12 -1.83
C GLU A 144 6.14 -27.35 -0.35
N LEU A 145 5.33 -26.79 0.57
CA LEU A 145 5.44 -27.03 2.01
C LEU A 145 5.23 -28.51 2.34
N GLU A 146 4.31 -29.18 1.67
CA GLU A 146 4.08 -30.62 1.85
C GLU A 146 5.27 -31.45 1.35
N ARG A 147 5.85 -31.10 0.20
CA ARG A 147 7.10 -31.71 -0.27
C ARG A 147 8.26 -31.47 0.69
N GLN A 148 8.39 -30.25 1.23
CA GLN A 148 9.42 -29.94 2.23
C GLN A 148 9.23 -30.79 3.48
N ARG A 149 8.01 -30.84 4.05
CA ARG A 149 7.67 -31.68 5.20
C ARG A 149 8.00 -33.16 4.95
N GLN A 150 7.68 -33.68 3.77
CA GLN A 150 8.03 -35.06 3.40
C GLN A 150 9.55 -35.25 3.25
N SER A 151 10.27 -34.29 2.67
CA SER A 151 11.72 -34.37 2.47
C SER A 151 12.48 -34.32 3.81
N GLU A 152 12.13 -33.39 4.69
CA GLU A 152 12.70 -33.27 6.03
C GLU A 152 12.35 -34.49 6.87
N GLY A 153 11.10 -34.97 6.79
CA GLY A 153 10.68 -36.19 7.46
C GLY A 153 11.51 -37.41 7.03
N ARG A 154 11.75 -37.58 5.73
CA ARG A 154 12.62 -38.64 5.19
C ARG A 154 14.06 -38.48 5.62
N GLU A 155 14.57 -37.26 5.74
CA GLU A 155 15.91 -36.98 6.27
C GLU A 155 16.03 -37.35 7.74
N ARG A 156 15.08 -36.92 8.59
CA ARG A 156 15.03 -37.32 10.00
C ARG A 156 14.96 -38.82 10.17
N LEU A 157 14.15 -39.51 9.36
CA LEU A 157 14.08 -40.98 9.38
C LEU A 157 15.42 -41.63 9.01
N ARG A 158 16.13 -41.11 8.00
CA ARG A 158 17.48 -41.58 7.64
C ARG A 158 18.46 -41.39 8.78
N ASN A 159 18.46 -40.21 9.41
CA ASN A 159 19.33 -39.91 10.55
C ASN A 159 19.01 -40.80 11.75
N LEU A 160 17.73 -41.07 12.03
CA LEU A 160 17.30 -41.98 13.09
C LEU A 160 17.83 -43.40 12.85
N ASN A 161 17.75 -43.90 11.61
CA ASN A 161 18.32 -45.21 11.27
C ASN A 161 19.84 -45.25 11.47
N THR A 162 20.56 -44.18 11.09
CA THR A 162 22.00 -44.06 11.36
C THR A 162 22.31 -44.06 12.86
N ILE A 163 21.52 -43.34 13.67
CA ILE A 163 21.66 -43.32 15.13
C ILE A 163 21.41 -44.73 15.70
N GLN A 164 20.38 -45.43 15.22
CA GLN A 164 20.06 -46.78 15.65
C GLN A 164 21.22 -47.74 15.33
N GLU A 165 21.77 -47.71 14.12
CA GLU A 165 22.93 -48.51 13.73
C GLU A 165 24.14 -48.23 14.61
N GLU A 166 24.47 -46.96 14.84
CA GLU A 166 25.62 -46.57 15.66
C GLU A 166 25.45 -47.00 17.12
N ILE A 167 24.28 -46.77 17.73
CA ILE A 167 24.00 -47.18 19.10
C ILE A 167 24.12 -48.70 19.25
N LEU A 168 23.65 -49.49 18.28
CA LEU A 168 23.80 -50.95 18.31
C LEU A 168 25.26 -51.38 18.21
N GLN A 169 26.06 -50.75 17.35
CA GLN A 169 27.51 -51.02 17.26
C GLN A 169 28.24 -50.66 18.57
N LEU A 170 27.91 -49.51 19.15
CA LEU A 170 28.46 -49.08 20.43
C LEU A 170 28.04 -50.04 21.56
N ASN A 171 26.81 -50.54 21.57
CA ASN A 171 26.34 -51.50 22.57
C ASN A 171 27.06 -52.86 22.48
N GLN A 172 27.45 -53.31 21.28
CA GLN A 172 28.27 -54.53 21.12
C GLN A 172 29.67 -54.39 21.78
N LEU A 173 30.22 -53.17 21.81
CA LEU A 173 31.48 -52.89 22.52
C LEU A 173 31.32 -52.96 24.04
N LEU A 174 30.10 -52.89 24.57
CA LEU A 174 29.78 -52.99 25.99
C LEU A 174 29.48 -54.43 26.44
N GLU A 175 29.31 -55.38 25.51
CA GLU A 175 29.03 -56.77 25.86
C GLU A 175 30.24 -57.46 26.51
N PRO A 176 30.05 -58.21 27.62
CA PRO A 176 31.14 -58.94 28.28
C PRO A 176 31.85 -59.96 27.37
N SER A 177 31.14 -60.48 26.37
CA SER A 177 31.59 -61.46 25.38
C SER A 177 32.75 -60.94 24.52
N THR A 178 32.74 -59.65 24.18
CA THR A 178 33.74 -59.03 23.28
C THR A 178 34.99 -58.58 24.04
N GLN A 179 34.91 -58.48 25.38
CA GLN A 179 35.99 -58.03 26.25
C GLN A 179 36.64 -59.20 27.01
N THR A 180 37.18 -60.18 26.28
CA THR A 180 37.74 -61.42 26.84
C THR A 180 39.07 -61.26 27.60
N LYS A 181 39.58 -60.02 27.78
CA LYS A 181 40.90 -59.73 28.38
C LYS A 181 40.94 -58.49 29.29
N THR A 182 39.83 -58.10 29.92
CA THR A 182 39.79 -56.90 30.77
C THR A 182 40.09 -57.21 32.24
N SER A 183 40.93 -56.36 32.85
CA SER A 183 41.39 -56.41 34.24
C SER A 183 40.36 -55.93 35.27
N VAL A 184 39.11 -55.71 34.84
CA VAL A 184 38.06 -54.99 35.57
C VAL A 184 37.08 -55.98 36.21
N PRO A 185 36.51 -55.70 37.40
CA PRO A 185 35.54 -56.58 38.04
C PRO A 185 34.30 -56.83 37.17
N PRO A 186 33.77 -58.07 37.10
CA PRO A 186 32.60 -58.41 36.29
C PRO A 186 31.32 -57.64 36.69
N ALA A 187 31.22 -57.19 37.94
CA ALA A 187 30.10 -56.39 38.45
C ALA A 187 30.06 -54.95 37.87
N SER A 188 31.22 -54.35 37.57
CA SER A 188 31.26 -53.04 36.91
C SER A 188 30.93 -53.15 35.42
N LEU A 189 31.36 -54.22 34.75
CA LEU A 189 31.05 -54.46 33.33
C LEU A 189 29.54 -54.66 33.08
N SER A 190 28.85 -55.38 33.98
CA SER A 190 27.41 -55.61 33.88
C SER A 190 26.58 -54.32 34.04
N SER A 191 27.05 -53.37 34.84
CA SER A 191 26.39 -52.06 35.01
C SER A 191 26.41 -51.22 33.72
N TYR A 192 27.55 -51.22 33.00
CA TYR A 192 27.69 -50.51 31.72
C TYR A 192 26.84 -51.15 30.62
N SER A 193 26.82 -52.49 30.54
CA SER A 193 25.96 -53.22 29.59
C SER A 193 24.47 -52.99 29.86
N THR A 194 24.04 -52.96 31.13
CA THR A 194 22.64 -52.71 31.50
C THR A 194 22.19 -51.30 31.09
N ARG A 195 23.05 -50.29 31.32
CA ARG A 195 22.77 -48.92 30.90
C ARG A 195 22.79 -48.77 29.37
N GLY A 196 23.72 -49.43 28.69
CA GLY A 196 23.77 -49.47 27.22
C GLY A 196 22.48 -50.04 26.62
N ASN A 197 22.01 -51.17 27.15
CA ASN A 197 20.75 -51.78 26.73
C ASN A 197 19.54 -50.85 26.94
N GLN A 198 19.51 -50.09 28.05
CA GLN A 198 18.46 -49.10 28.30
C GLN A 198 18.44 -47.98 27.25
N LEU A 199 19.62 -47.49 26.82
CA LEU A 199 19.75 -46.50 25.76
C LEU A 199 19.33 -47.07 24.39
N CYS A 200 19.65 -48.33 24.10
CA CYS A 200 19.15 -49.04 22.92
C CYS A 200 17.63 -49.16 22.91
N SER A 201 17.01 -49.44 24.06
CA SER A 201 15.55 -49.49 24.19
C SER A 201 14.91 -48.14 23.90
N GLN A 202 15.48 -47.03 24.42
CA GLN A 202 14.97 -45.68 24.17
C GLN A 202 14.93 -45.34 22.66
N VAL A 203 15.99 -45.66 21.92
CA VAL A 203 16.02 -45.42 20.47
C VAL A 203 15.11 -46.38 19.71
N SER A 204 14.99 -47.63 20.16
CA SER A 204 14.05 -48.59 19.58
C SER A 204 12.59 -48.16 19.76
N GLU A 205 12.25 -47.54 20.88
CA GLU A 205 10.91 -46.98 21.11
C GLU A 205 10.62 -45.83 20.16
N VAL A 206 11.60 -44.95 19.91
CA VAL A 206 11.47 -43.88 18.92
C VAL A 206 11.28 -44.44 17.52
N VAL A 207 12.08 -45.43 17.11
CA VAL A 207 11.95 -46.11 15.82
C VAL A 207 10.58 -46.78 15.66
N ARG A 208 10.08 -47.44 16.70
CA ARG A 208 8.74 -48.06 16.68
C ARG A 208 7.64 -47.03 16.43
N LYS A 209 7.68 -45.87 17.09
CA LYS A 209 6.70 -44.78 16.87
C LYS A 209 6.69 -44.29 15.43
N THR A 210 7.85 -44.25 14.77
CA THR A 210 7.95 -43.85 13.35
C THR A 210 7.44 -44.90 12.36
N ALA A 211 7.44 -46.17 12.75
CA ALA A 211 6.92 -47.26 11.92
C ALA A 211 5.38 -47.25 11.82
N GLU A 212 4.69 -46.50 12.68
CA GLU A 212 3.22 -46.35 12.69
C GLU A 212 2.70 -45.39 11.61
N GLY A 213 3.58 -44.83 10.77
CA GLY A 213 3.22 -44.10 9.55
C GLY A 213 3.55 -42.61 9.55
N GLU A 214 4.02 -42.07 10.68
CA GLU A 214 4.44 -40.67 10.81
C GLU A 214 5.97 -40.53 10.84
N PHE A 215 6.48 -39.42 10.27
CA PHE A 215 7.91 -39.12 10.35
C PHE A 215 8.32 -38.76 11.78
N PRO A 216 9.56 -39.07 12.20
CA PRO A 216 10.03 -38.71 13.54
C PRO A 216 9.91 -37.21 13.79
N SER A 217 9.33 -36.86 14.94
CA SER A 217 9.23 -35.47 15.38
C SER A 217 10.62 -34.93 15.74
N VAL A 218 10.72 -33.61 15.90
CA VAL A 218 11.97 -32.99 16.38
C VAL A 218 12.31 -33.49 17.78
N GLU A 219 11.31 -33.67 18.64
CA GLU A 219 11.50 -34.19 20.00
C GLU A 219 12.04 -35.63 19.96
N ASP A 220 11.46 -36.49 19.12
CA ASP A 220 11.93 -37.87 18.92
C ASP A 220 13.40 -37.92 18.48
N MET A 221 13.78 -37.03 17.54
CA MET A 221 15.19 -36.92 17.11
C MET A 221 16.11 -36.47 18.24
N THR A 222 15.70 -35.50 19.06
CA THR A 222 16.52 -35.06 20.20
C THR A 222 16.70 -36.15 21.26
N VAL A 223 15.69 -37.01 21.45
CA VAL A 223 15.79 -38.17 22.35
C VAL A 223 16.79 -39.18 21.79
N ALA A 224 16.73 -39.49 20.50
CA ALA A 224 17.65 -40.40 19.85
C ALA A 224 19.11 -39.89 19.86
N GLU A 225 19.32 -38.60 19.54
CA GLU A 225 20.65 -37.97 19.59
C GLU A 225 21.23 -37.91 21.00
N ARG A 226 20.40 -37.61 22.01
CA ARG A 226 20.81 -37.64 23.41
C ARG A 226 21.23 -39.04 23.83
N ALA A 227 20.44 -40.06 23.49
CA ALA A 227 20.76 -41.45 23.79
C ALA A 227 22.09 -41.88 23.15
N LEU A 228 22.37 -41.45 21.91
CA LEU A 228 23.65 -41.69 21.24
C LEU A 228 24.81 -40.99 21.96
N HIS A 229 24.63 -39.73 22.35
CA HIS A 229 25.65 -38.99 23.08
C HIS A 229 25.97 -39.63 24.43
N GLU A 230 24.94 -40.04 25.17
CA GLU A 230 25.10 -40.78 26.43
C GLU A 230 25.80 -42.12 26.22
N MET A 231 25.49 -42.85 25.14
CA MET A 231 26.15 -44.12 24.80
C MET A 231 27.64 -43.92 24.51
N ARG A 232 28.00 -42.89 23.74
CA ARG A 232 29.40 -42.54 23.46
C ARG A 232 30.15 -42.13 24.73
N ALA A 233 29.51 -41.38 25.62
CA ALA A 233 30.09 -41.00 26.91
C ALA A 233 30.32 -42.22 27.81
N LEU A 234 29.36 -43.15 27.83
CA LEU A 234 29.44 -44.38 28.61
C LEU A 234 30.60 -45.28 28.17
N ILE A 235 30.84 -45.41 26.86
CA ILE A 235 32.01 -46.14 26.34
C ILE A 235 33.33 -45.48 26.73
N ARG A 236 33.41 -44.14 26.69
CA ARG A 236 34.62 -43.42 27.12
C ARG A 236 34.93 -43.67 28.59
N LEU A 237 33.91 -43.56 29.46
CA LEU A 237 34.06 -43.85 30.89
C LEU A 237 34.52 -45.28 31.14
N MET A 238 33.93 -46.25 30.44
CA MET A 238 34.35 -47.65 30.51
C MET A 238 35.82 -47.83 30.07
N GLN A 239 36.22 -47.23 28.95
CA GLN A 239 37.60 -47.30 28.45
C GLN A 239 38.61 -46.66 29.41
N GLU A 240 38.25 -45.53 30.03
CA GLU A 240 39.08 -44.88 31.05
C GLU A 240 39.22 -45.76 32.30
N GLU A 241 38.15 -46.40 32.78
CA GLU A 241 38.22 -47.33 33.91
C GLU A 241 39.04 -48.58 33.59
N VAL A 242 38.94 -49.10 32.36
CA VAL A 242 39.80 -50.18 31.87
C VAL A 242 41.27 -49.73 31.84
N ALA A 243 41.57 -48.53 31.35
CA ALA A 243 42.92 -48.00 31.29
C ALA A 243 43.51 -47.77 32.70
N LYS A 244 42.75 -47.18 33.62
CA LYS A 244 43.15 -47.01 35.02
C LYS A 244 43.39 -48.34 35.72
N ALA A 245 42.54 -49.34 35.48
CA ALA A 245 42.72 -50.68 36.04
C ALA A 245 43.97 -51.39 35.49
N GLN A 246 44.30 -51.18 34.20
CA GLN A 246 45.53 -51.69 33.61
C GLN A 246 46.77 -50.96 34.14
N GLU A 247 46.71 -49.63 34.29
CA GLU A 247 47.80 -48.82 34.86
C GLU A 247 48.04 -49.18 36.33
N LYS A 248 46.98 -49.38 37.12
CA LYS A 248 47.08 -49.84 38.51
C LYS A 248 47.70 -51.23 38.60
N LYS A 249 47.34 -52.17 37.71
CA LYS A 249 48.00 -53.48 37.65
C LYS A 249 49.48 -53.39 37.24
N LYS A 250 49.86 -52.46 36.36
CA LYS A 250 51.27 -52.21 36.02
C LYS A 250 52.02 -51.61 37.22
N LYS A 251 51.45 -50.63 37.91
CA LYS A 251 52.01 -50.04 39.14
C LYS A 251 52.13 -51.05 40.27
N ASP A 252 51.13 -51.88 40.51
CA ASP A 252 51.20 -52.95 41.53
C ASP A 252 52.26 -54.01 41.19
N GLN A 253 52.54 -54.25 39.89
CA GLN A 253 53.63 -55.13 39.43
C GLN A 253 55.00 -54.46 39.56
N GLU A 254 55.10 -53.16 39.27
CA GLU A 254 56.32 -52.35 39.42
C GLU A 254 56.66 -52.15 40.91
N ASP A 255 55.68 -51.93 41.80
CA ASP A 255 55.85 -51.78 43.25
C ASP A 255 56.30 -53.09 43.93
N GLU A 256 55.86 -54.26 43.44
CA GLU A 256 56.32 -55.58 43.92
C GLU A 256 57.76 -55.89 43.47
N GLU A 257 58.16 -55.37 42.30
CA GLU A 257 59.54 -55.47 41.79
C GLU A 257 60.48 -54.43 42.45
N GLU A 258 59.98 -53.24 42.77
CA GLU A 258 60.67 -52.21 43.55
C GLU A 258 60.82 -52.61 45.02
N ARG A 259 59.87 -53.33 45.64
CA ARG A 259 60.03 -53.90 46.99
C ARG A 259 61.17 -54.92 47.09
N ARG A 260 61.59 -55.55 45.98
CA ARG A 260 62.81 -56.39 45.93
C ARG A 260 64.09 -55.61 45.69
N LYS A 261 64.02 -54.40 45.11
CA LYS A 261 65.19 -53.54 44.82
C LYS A 261 65.40 -52.43 45.86
N GLN A 262 64.41 -52.13 46.72
CA GLN A 262 64.49 -51.13 47.79
C GLN A 262 65.13 -51.62 49.12
N VAL A 263 65.59 -52.88 49.21
CA VAL A 263 66.51 -53.32 50.30
C VAL A 263 67.96 -52.93 50.00
N GLU A 264 68.32 -52.62 48.75
CA GLU A 264 69.70 -52.36 48.33
C GLU A 264 69.98 -50.88 47.98
N LEU A 265 68.94 -50.02 47.99
CA LEU A 265 69.07 -48.61 47.59
C LEU A 265 68.54 -47.62 48.65
N HIS A 266 68.71 -47.93 49.94
CA HIS A 266 68.56 -46.99 51.06
C HIS A 266 69.93 -46.50 51.60
N ALA A 267 70.97 -46.53 50.76
CA ALA A 267 72.31 -46.04 51.10
C ALA A 267 72.77 -44.85 50.25
N GLN A 268 71.86 -44.04 49.70
CA GLN A 268 72.21 -42.73 49.13
C GLN A 268 70.99 -41.80 49.03
N GLN A 269 70.70 -41.19 50.18
CA GLN A 269 70.20 -39.84 50.41
C GLN A 269 69.37 -39.13 49.32
N GLU A 270 68.14 -38.81 49.74
CA GLU A 270 67.58 -37.45 49.77
C GLU A 270 68.52 -36.32 49.28
N ALA A 271 68.22 -35.78 48.09
CA ALA A 271 68.30 -34.35 47.87
C ALA A 271 67.48 -33.92 46.65
N GLN A 272 66.43 -33.14 46.94
CA GLN A 272 65.85 -32.10 46.09
C GLN A 272 64.93 -32.57 44.95
N LYS A 273 63.62 -32.58 45.21
CA LYS A 273 62.70 -31.42 45.08
C LYS A 273 62.50 -30.96 43.63
N LYS A 274 61.23 -31.03 43.23
CA LYS A 274 60.43 -30.04 42.47
C LYS A 274 60.96 -29.70 41.05
N ALA A 275 60.16 -29.67 40.00
CA ALA A 275 58.82 -29.13 39.90
C ALA A 275 58.15 -29.64 38.62
N ALA A 276 56.87 -30.00 38.75
CA ALA A 276 55.97 -30.26 37.65
C ALA A 276 55.49 -28.94 37.01
N GLN A 277 55.28 -29.03 35.70
CA GLN A 277 54.22 -28.38 34.91
C GLN A 277 54.23 -26.85 34.77
N SER A 278 54.26 -26.38 33.52
CA SER A 278 53.00 -26.08 32.84
C SER A 278 53.25 -25.68 31.39
N ALA A 279 52.53 -26.36 30.51
CA ALA A 279 52.45 -26.08 29.10
C ALA A 279 51.80 -24.74 28.80
N LYS A 280 52.12 -24.28 27.59
CA LYS A 280 51.35 -23.39 26.71
C LYS A 280 49.85 -23.62 26.84
N GLU A 281 49.07 -22.54 26.92
CA GLU A 281 47.93 -22.26 26.03
C GLU A 281 47.17 -21.00 26.48
N LYS A 282 47.11 -19.97 25.62
CA LYS A 282 45.86 -19.27 25.26
C LYS A 282 46.09 -18.23 24.16
N ALA A 283 45.97 -18.68 22.92
CA ALA A 283 45.39 -17.89 21.85
C ALA A 283 43.90 -18.28 21.74
N GLN A 284 43.09 -17.33 21.26
CA GLN A 284 41.64 -17.39 20.99
C GLN A 284 40.68 -17.24 22.18
N ARG A 285 40.07 -16.05 22.24
CA ARG A 285 38.61 -15.86 22.21
C ARG A 285 38.30 -14.40 21.85
N LYS A 286 38.05 -14.12 20.57
CA LYS A 286 37.19 -13.00 20.15
C LYS A 286 35.77 -13.56 20.08
N GLY A 287 35.00 -13.36 21.15
CA GLY A 287 33.55 -13.56 21.17
C GLY A 287 32.85 -12.22 21.23
N LEU A 288 31.59 -12.17 20.78
CA LEU A 288 30.72 -10.99 20.77
C LEU A 288 30.88 -10.17 22.06
N GLN A 289 31.28 -8.91 21.93
CA GLN A 289 31.26 -7.95 23.03
C GLN A 289 29.78 -7.66 23.38
N ASN A 290 29.32 -8.14 24.53
CA ASN A 290 27.96 -7.93 25.02
C ASN A 290 27.72 -6.51 25.61
N ARG A 291 28.67 -5.59 25.43
CA ARG A 291 28.64 -4.26 26.03
C ARG A 291 29.30 -3.27 25.08
N ALA A 292 28.56 -2.23 24.69
CA ALA A 292 29.09 -1.11 23.92
C ALA A 292 30.25 -0.45 24.67
N GLU A 293 31.20 0.15 23.93
CA GLU A 293 32.32 0.88 24.51
C GLU A 293 31.82 2.00 25.46
N ASP A 294 32.58 2.28 26.51
CA ASP A 294 32.19 3.27 27.54
C ASP A 294 31.96 4.68 26.96
N THR A 295 32.59 5.00 25.84
CA THR A 295 32.41 6.21 25.04
C THR A 295 31.01 6.26 24.40
N THR A 296 30.56 5.18 23.76
CA THR A 296 29.23 5.05 23.15
C THR A 296 28.11 5.17 24.19
N LEU A 297 28.31 4.56 25.37
CA LEU A 297 27.34 4.63 26.48
C LEU A 297 27.20 6.04 27.07
N LYS A 298 28.28 6.82 27.12
CA LYS A 298 28.22 8.24 27.56
C LYS A 298 27.45 9.09 26.55
N TRP A 299 27.79 8.97 25.28
CA TRP A 299 27.09 9.68 24.20
C TRP A 299 25.59 9.36 24.17
N TYR A 300 25.21 8.08 24.33
CA TYR A 300 23.80 7.70 24.44
C TYR A 300 23.09 8.39 25.61
N LYS A 301 23.72 8.44 26.79
CA LYS A 301 23.14 9.10 27.97
C LYS A 301 22.96 10.60 27.76
N GLU A 302 23.95 11.26 27.16
CA GLU A 302 23.89 12.69 26.82
C GLU A 302 22.76 12.97 25.81
N LEU A 303 22.62 12.13 24.79
CA LEU A 303 21.56 12.21 23.79
C LEU A 303 20.16 12.04 24.42
N GLN A 304 19.99 11.04 25.30
CA GLN A 304 18.73 10.84 26.03
C GLN A 304 18.42 12.00 26.98
N ALA A 305 19.43 12.55 27.65
CA ALA A 305 19.26 13.70 28.54
C ALA A 305 18.82 14.95 27.75
N SER A 306 19.43 15.22 26.60
CA SER A 306 19.05 16.31 25.69
C SER A 306 17.60 16.18 25.21
N ALA A 307 17.19 14.98 24.80
CA ALA A 307 15.80 14.72 24.40
C ALA A 307 14.81 14.89 25.57
N ALA A 308 15.16 14.44 26.78
CA ALA A 308 14.33 14.63 27.97
C ALA A 308 14.20 16.11 28.36
N GLN A 309 15.30 16.88 28.29
CA GLN A 309 15.29 18.32 28.52
C GLN A 309 14.41 19.05 27.50
N CYS A 310 14.49 18.65 26.22
CA CYS A 310 13.58 19.17 25.20
C CYS A 310 12.12 18.86 25.52
N ALA A 311 11.80 17.61 25.91
CA ALA A 311 10.44 17.22 26.28
C ALA A 311 9.85 18.05 27.44
N GLN A 312 10.69 18.41 28.42
CA GLN A 312 10.32 19.31 29.52
C GLN A 312 10.17 20.77 29.06
N SER A 313 11.01 21.22 28.12
CA SER A 313 11.00 22.60 27.64
C SER A 313 9.69 23.02 26.96
N PHE A 314 8.92 22.07 26.40
CA PHE A 314 7.60 22.31 25.81
C PHE A 314 6.44 21.75 26.64
N GLU A 315 6.64 21.47 27.92
CA GLU A 315 5.62 20.92 28.82
C GLU A 315 4.38 21.82 28.93
N GLN A 316 4.56 23.15 28.85
CA GLN A 316 3.47 24.13 28.84
C GLN A 316 2.58 23.99 27.59
N LEU A 317 3.17 23.72 26.42
CA LEU A 317 2.42 23.39 25.20
C LEU A 317 1.76 22.00 25.29
N ASN A 318 2.34 21.08 26.08
CA ASN A 318 1.81 19.73 26.26
C ASN A 318 0.61 19.66 27.22
N THR A 319 0.57 20.54 28.23
CA THR A 319 -0.49 20.70 29.24
C THR A 319 -1.23 22.06 29.11
N PRO A 320 -1.80 22.37 27.94
CA PRO A 320 -2.39 23.68 27.67
C PRO A 320 -3.62 23.92 28.57
N LYS A 321 -3.62 25.06 29.26
CA LYS A 321 -4.74 25.51 30.10
C LYS A 321 -5.85 26.17 29.27
N ASP A 322 -5.52 26.73 28.11
CA ASP A 322 -6.43 27.46 27.23
C ASP A 322 -6.77 26.67 25.95
N ASN A 323 -7.94 26.97 25.37
CA ASN A 323 -8.42 26.29 24.16
C ASN A 323 -7.66 26.69 22.89
N GLN A 324 -7.03 27.86 22.84
CA GLN A 324 -6.29 28.31 21.67
C GLN A 324 -4.96 27.55 21.53
N THR A 325 -4.21 27.39 22.63
CA THR A 325 -2.97 26.60 22.64
C THR A 325 -3.23 25.11 22.39
N LYS A 326 -4.35 24.55 22.88
CA LYS A 326 -4.79 23.19 22.51
C LYS A 326 -4.94 23.01 21.01
N LYS A 327 -5.61 23.95 20.36
CA LYS A 327 -5.83 23.95 18.92
C LYS A 327 -4.50 24.11 18.17
N LEU A 328 -3.66 25.05 18.59
CA LEU A 328 -2.33 25.28 18.01
C LEU A 328 -1.44 24.03 18.11
N LYS A 329 -1.37 23.39 19.28
CA LYS A 329 -0.66 22.13 19.51
C LYS A 329 -1.08 21.06 18.50
N LEU A 330 -2.39 20.85 18.34
CA LEU A 330 -2.93 19.85 17.42
C LEU A 330 -2.57 20.16 15.96
N GLU A 331 -2.67 21.42 15.54
CA GLU A 331 -2.34 21.83 14.17
C GLU A 331 -0.83 21.72 13.91
N LEU A 332 0.04 22.09 14.86
CA LEU A 332 1.49 21.91 14.77
C LEU A 332 1.87 20.42 14.69
N GLN A 333 1.24 19.57 15.53
CA GLN A 333 1.48 18.14 15.49
C GLN A 333 1.06 17.53 14.15
N LYS A 334 -0.08 17.97 13.60
CA LYS A 334 -0.55 17.56 12.26
C LYS A 334 0.42 18.01 11.16
N ALA A 335 0.85 19.27 11.20
CA ALA A 335 1.80 19.82 10.23
C ALA A 335 3.16 19.10 10.26
N ALA A 336 3.60 18.62 11.43
CA ALA A 336 4.80 17.79 11.56
C ALA A 336 4.57 16.35 11.07
N SER A 337 3.42 15.75 11.42
CA SER A 337 3.21 14.30 11.24
C SER A 337 2.68 13.89 9.88
N ILE A 338 1.83 14.72 9.26
CA ILE A 338 1.17 14.38 7.98
C ILE A 338 2.17 14.29 6.82
N PRO A 339 3.10 15.24 6.63
CA PRO A 339 4.06 15.15 5.53
C PRO A 339 4.89 13.87 5.57
N VAL A 340 5.32 13.45 6.77
CA VAL A 340 6.08 12.21 6.96
C VAL A 340 5.24 10.97 6.62
N SER A 341 3.94 10.95 6.96
CA SER A 341 3.03 9.86 6.58
C SER A 341 2.72 9.80 5.08
N GLN A 342 2.98 10.87 4.33
CA GLN A 342 2.73 10.94 2.88
C GLN A 342 3.93 10.51 2.03
N ILE A 343 5.04 10.14 2.67
CA ILE A 343 6.24 9.67 1.99
C ILE A 343 5.93 8.30 1.36
N SER A 344 6.05 8.23 0.04
CA SER A 344 5.89 7.00 -0.73
C SER A 344 6.94 6.90 -1.84
N SER A 345 7.10 5.71 -2.42
CA SER A 345 8.06 5.43 -3.50
C SER A 345 7.60 5.92 -4.89
N ASN A 346 6.48 6.64 -4.98
CA ASN A 346 5.81 6.91 -6.26
C ASN A 346 6.54 7.92 -7.16
N SER A 347 7.10 9.00 -6.59
CA SER A 347 7.83 10.01 -7.38
C SER A 347 8.81 10.84 -6.56
N GLY A 348 9.99 11.12 -7.13
CA GLY A 348 11.01 11.97 -6.49
C GLY A 348 10.60 13.45 -6.37
N SER A 349 9.73 13.94 -7.26
CA SER A 349 9.15 15.30 -7.16
C SER A 349 8.27 15.45 -5.92
N GLN A 350 7.42 14.46 -5.63
CA GLN A 350 6.60 14.44 -4.43
C GLN A 350 7.45 14.37 -3.16
N LEU A 351 8.54 13.58 -3.15
CA LEU A 351 9.48 13.56 -2.03
C LEU A 351 10.12 14.93 -1.79
N ARG A 352 10.47 15.64 -2.85
CA ARG A 352 11.00 17.01 -2.77
C ARG A 352 9.97 17.99 -2.20
N GLU A 353 8.71 17.91 -2.62
CA GLU A 353 7.65 18.75 -2.04
C GLU A 353 7.42 18.49 -0.54
N ILE A 354 7.47 17.22 -0.13
CA ILE A 354 7.35 16.84 1.28
C ILE A 354 8.53 17.40 2.07
N PHE A 355 9.75 17.23 1.56
CA PHE A 355 10.96 17.78 2.14
C PHE A 355 10.87 19.30 2.30
N ASP A 356 10.52 20.03 1.24
CA ASP A 356 10.40 21.49 1.24
C ASP A 356 9.33 21.97 2.24
N LYS A 357 8.23 21.23 2.41
CA LYS A 357 7.21 21.53 3.43
C LYS A 357 7.77 21.37 4.85
N ILE A 358 8.51 20.29 5.11
CA ILE A 358 9.13 20.04 6.42
C ILE A 358 10.20 21.12 6.71
N ASP A 359 11.06 21.43 5.75
CA ASP A 359 12.08 22.47 5.88
C ASP A 359 11.47 23.85 6.15
N LYS A 360 10.41 24.23 5.44
CA LYS A 360 9.68 25.48 5.69
C LYS A 360 9.13 25.54 7.11
N LEU A 361 8.50 24.47 7.58
CA LEU A 361 7.94 24.40 8.93
C LEU A 361 9.03 24.53 10.02
N LEU A 362 10.15 23.84 9.84
CA LEU A 362 11.29 23.92 10.77
C LEU A 362 12.01 25.28 10.72
N SER A 363 11.96 25.97 9.56
CA SER A 363 12.51 27.32 9.39
C SER A 363 11.61 28.44 9.92
N GLY A 364 10.50 28.15 10.62
CA GLY A 364 9.57 29.18 11.10
C GLY A 364 8.61 29.72 10.04
N ARG A 365 8.67 29.22 8.79
CA ARG A 365 7.83 29.69 7.69
C ARG A 365 6.44 29.04 7.76
N GLY A 366 5.43 29.78 7.31
CA GLY A 366 4.05 29.29 7.27
C GLY A 366 3.89 28.13 6.28
N VAL A 367 3.21 27.06 6.71
CA VAL A 367 2.84 25.91 5.87
C VAL A 367 1.34 25.64 5.96
N VAL A 368 0.73 25.21 4.86
CA VAL A 368 -0.70 24.90 4.83
C VAL A 368 -0.90 23.46 5.28
N SER A 369 -1.61 23.27 6.40
CA SER A 369 -2.02 21.97 6.93
C SER A 369 -3.53 21.99 7.16
N GLY A 370 -4.28 21.06 6.54
CA GLY A 370 -5.74 20.97 6.71
C GLY A 370 -6.51 22.24 6.34
N GLY A 371 -6.03 23.02 5.36
CA GLY A 371 -6.66 24.26 4.90
C GLY A 371 -6.32 25.52 5.70
N LYS A 372 -5.42 25.44 6.71
CA LYS A 372 -4.96 26.60 7.50
C LYS A 372 -3.46 26.77 7.40
N SER A 373 -2.99 28.02 7.39
CA SER A 373 -1.56 28.34 7.46
C SER A 373 -1.09 28.30 8.93
N ILE A 374 -0.09 27.47 9.21
CA ILE A 374 0.49 27.29 10.55
C ILE A 374 1.99 27.55 10.49
N SER A 375 2.56 28.14 11.54
CA SER A 375 4.00 28.41 11.66
C SER A 375 4.47 28.09 13.07
N THR A 376 5.68 27.54 13.19
CA THR A 376 6.33 27.29 14.48
C THR A 376 6.63 28.58 15.25
N SER A 377 6.70 29.73 14.57
CA SER A 377 6.91 31.05 15.18
C SER A 377 5.69 31.58 15.95
N GLN A 378 4.53 30.91 15.86
CA GLN A 378 3.31 31.30 16.59
C GLN A 378 3.39 31.02 18.10
N HIS A 379 4.35 30.20 18.54
CA HIS A 379 4.56 29.90 19.95
C HIS A 379 6.07 29.76 20.24
N PRO A 380 6.60 30.30 21.36
CA PRO A 380 8.03 30.21 21.70
C PRO A 380 8.57 28.77 21.73
N GLN A 381 7.76 27.82 22.19
CA GLN A 381 8.10 26.38 22.26
C GLN A 381 7.71 25.59 20.98
N GLY A 382 7.18 26.26 19.96
CA GLY A 382 6.61 25.61 18.77
C GLY A 382 7.66 24.86 17.94
N LEU A 383 8.86 25.44 17.82
CA LEU A 383 9.97 24.84 17.08
C LEU A 383 10.43 23.53 17.73
N ASP A 384 10.74 23.58 19.03
CA ASP A 384 11.21 22.41 19.80
C ASP A 384 10.18 21.29 19.82
N PHE A 385 8.91 21.63 19.99
CA PHE A 385 7.80 20.69 19.91
C PHE A 385 7.70 20.02 18.54
N VAL A 386 7.78 20.79 17.44
CA VAL A 386 7.71 20.25 16.09
C VAL A 386 8.93 19.38 15.78
N SER A 387 10.14 19.82 16.13
CA SER A 387 11.36 19.03 15.94
C SER A 387 11.29 17.69 16.65
N TYR A 388 10.82 17.68 17.90
CA TYR A 388 10.64 16.45 18.68
C TYR A 388 9.56 15.54 18.07
N LYS A 389 8.39 16.07 17.73
CA LYS A 389 7.28 15.29 17.16
C LYS A 389 7.58 14.77 15.75
N LEU A 390 8.33 15.53 14.96
CA LEU A 390 8.78 15.13 13.64
C LEU A 390 9.76 13.94 13.74
N ALA A 391 10.73 14.03 14.64
CA ALA A 391 11.68 12.95 14.91
C ALA A 391 10.98 11.68 15.42
N GLU A 392 10.06 11.81 16.38
CA GLU A 392 9.22 10.72 16.85
C GLU A 392 8.46 10.05 15.70
N LYS A 393 7.93 10.85 14.76
CA LYS A 393 7.17 10.34 13.63
C LYS A 393 8.03 9.60 12.60
N PHE A 394 9.27 10.04 12.33
CA PHE A 394 10.20 9.29 11.47
C PHE A 394 10.47 7.90 12.03
N VAL A 395 10.80 7.80 13.32
CA VAL A 395 11.02 6.50 13.98
C VAL A 395 9.74 5.66 13.98
N LYS A 396 8.57 6.29 14.18
CA LYS A 396 7.27 5.60 14.12
C LYS A 396 6.96 5.03 12.73
N GLN A 397 7.38 5.68 11.63
CA GLN A 397 7.26 5.09 10.30
C GLN A 397 8.19 3.88 10.12
N GLY A 398 9.40 3.91 10.68
CA GLY A 398 10.27 2.73 10.74
C GLY A 398 9.63 1.56 11.50
N GLU A 399 8.97 1.89 12.60
CA GLU A 399 8.31 0.93 13.49
C GLU A 399 7.06 0.27 12.89
N GLU A 400 6.27 1.01 12.10
CA GLU A 400 4.98 0.55 11.55
C GLU A 400 5.06 0.24 10.05
N GLU A 401 5.39 1.25 9.23
CA GLU A 401 5.36 1.14 7.77
C GLU A 401 6.51 0.26 7.25
N VAL A 402 7.75 0.53 7.69
CA VAL A 402 8.93 -0.21 7.22
C VAL A 402 8.95 -1.65 7.76
N ALA A 403 8.35 -1.88 8.92
CA ALA A 403 8.19 -3.21 9.49
C ALA A 403 7.31 -4.12 8.59
N SER A 404 6.29 -3.55 7.94
CA SER A 404 5.41 -4.25 7.00
C SER A 404 5.92 -4.20 5.55
N HIS A 405 6.51 -3.07 5.14
CA HIS A 405 6.93 -2.76 3.77
C HIS A 405 8.38 -2.28 3.76
N HIS A 406 9.31 -3.23 3.64
CA HIS A 406 10.74 -2.98 3.81
C HIS A 406 11.29 -1.93 2.82
N GLU A 407 10.71 -1.86 1.62
CA GLU A 407 11.07 -0.94 0.55
C GLU A 407 10.77 0.53 0.90
N ALA A 408 9.82 0.79 1.81
CA ALA A 408 9.50 2.15 2.27
C ALA A 408 10.66 2.78 3.06
N ALA A 409 11.64 2.00 3.53
CA ALA A 409 12.81 2.49 4.25
C ALA A 409 13.56 3.58 3.48
N PHE A 410 13.78 3.38 2.17
CA PHE A 410 14.59 4.28 1.34
C PHE A 410 13.97 5.67 1.15
N PRO A 411 12.70 5.82 0.70
CA PRO A 411 12.09 7.14 0.55
C PRO A 411 11.93 7.87 1.89
N ILE A 412 11.72 7.17 3.01
CA ILE A 412 11.67 7.78 4.34
C ILE A 412 13.07 8.24 4.77
N ALA A 413 14.07 7.38 4.60
CA ALA A 413 15.44 7.64 4.98
C ALA A 413 16.07 8.82 4.22
N VAL A 414 15.82 8.95 2.92
CA VAL A 414 16.40 10.04 2.11
C VAL A 414 15.86 11.41 2.58
N VAL A 415 14.58 11.49 2.92
CA VAL A 415 13.97 12.71 3.47
C VAL A 415 14.51 12.99 4.88
N ALA A 416 14.58 11.96 5.75
CA ALA A 416 15.12 12.09 7.10
C ALA A 416 16.59 12.55 7.10
N SER A 417 17.42 11.98 6.22
CA SER A 417 18.83 12.35 6.02
C SER A 417 18.99 13.80 5.58
N GLY A 418 18.17 14.26 4.61
CA GLY A 418 18.19 15.67 4.22
C GLY A 418 17.76 16.61 5.34
N VAL A 419 16.72 16.23 6.11
CA VAL A 419 16.23 17.06 7.21
C VAL A 419 17.28 17.14 8.31
N TRP A 420 17.99 16.04 8.57
CA TRP A 420 19.13 16.03 9.49
C TRP A 420 20.26 16.95 9.01
N GLU A 421 20.62 16.90 7.73
CA GLU A 421 21.69 17.76 7.16
C GLU A 421 21.39 19.26 7.33
N LEU A 422 20.11 19.67 7.19
CA LEU A 422 19.70 21.06 7.37
C LEU A 422 19.38 21.44 8.82
N HIS A 423 18.82 20.51 9.60
CA HIS A 423 18.34 20.71 10.97
C HIS A 423 18.91 19.64 11.91
N PRO A 424 20.20 19.73 12.31
CA PRO A 424 20.89 18.67 13.06
C PRO A 424 20.19 18.26 14.36
N ARG A 425 19.53 19.21 15.02
CA ARG A 425 18.76 18.98 16.24
C ARG A 425 17.61 17.97 16.05
N VAL A 426 17.00 17.93 14.86
CA VAL A 426 15.99 16.91 14.52
C VAL A 426 16.65 15.54 14.41
N GLY A 427 17.85 15.47 13.82
CA GLY A 427 18.64 14.25 13.75
C GLY A 427 18.99 13.65 15.11
N ASP A 428 19.43 14.50 16.04
CA ASP A 428 19.69 14.09 17.43
C ASP A 428 18.42 13.52 18.08
N PHE A 429 17.25 14.14 17.86
CA PHE A 429 15.98 13.60 18.35
C PHE A 429 15.58 12.30 17.65
N ILE A 430 15.88 12.12 16.35
CA ILE A 430 15.62 10.86 15.65
C ILE A 430 16.43 9.75 16.31
N LEU A 431 17.72 9.96 16.56
CA LEU A 431 18.57 9.01 17.26
C LEU A 431 18.08 8.77 18.69
N ALA A 432 17.69 9.81 19.42
CA ALA A 432 17.19 9.66 20.79
C ALA A 432 15.94 8.76 20.84
N HIS A 433 14.99 9.00 19.93
CA HIS A 433 13.78 8.18 19.82
C HIS A 433 14.08 6.76 19.35
N LEU A 434 14.96 6.60 18.36
CA LEU A 434 15.37 5.31 17.83
C LEU A 434 16.03 4.47 18.91
N HIS A 435 17.01 5.03 19.62
CA HIS A 435 17.77 4.33 20.66
C HIS A 435 16.93 3.99 21.89
N LYS A 436 15.93 4.83 22.22
CA LYS A 436 14.99 4.53 23.30
C LYS A 436 14.03 3.40 22.94
N LYS A 437 13.55 3.36 21.69
CA LYS A 437 12.61 2.33 21.22
C LYS A 437 13.30 1.04 20.75
N CYS A 438 14.53 1.14 20.27
CA CYS A 438 15.34 0.06 19.73
C CYS A 438 16.77 0.16 20.31
N PRO A 439 17.01 -0.40 21.53
CA PRO A 439 18.32 -0.38 22.17
C PRO A 439 19.41 -1.08 21.34
N TYR A 440 18.99 -2.01 20.49
CA TYR A 440 19.83 -2.81 19.60
C TYR A 440 20.53 -2.01 18.50
N ALA A 441 20.12 -0.76 18.27
CA ALA A 441 20.83 0.17 17.39
C ALA A 441 22.18 0.65 17.97
N ILE A 442 22.40 0.55 19.29
CA ILE A 442 23.63 0.95 20.00
C ILE A 442 24.51 -0.27 20.38
N PRO A 443 24.37 -1.39 19.66
CA PRO A 443 24.74 -2.75 20.12
C PRO A 443 24.83 -2.96 21.64
N ASN A 444 23.85 -2.47 22.41
CA ASN A 444 23.85 -2.58 23.86
C ASN A 444 22.71 -3.52 24.27
N TYR A 445 23.04 -4.61 24.95
CA TYR A 445 22.09 -5.56 25.51
C TYR A 445 21.97 -5.28 27.02
N PRO A 446 20.94 -4.53 27.47
CA PRO A 446 20.82 -4.18 28.88
C PRO A 446 20.58 -5.46 29.72
N PRO A 447 21.44 -5.80 30.69
CA PRO A 447 21.18 -6.92 31.57
C PRO A 447 20.04 -6.60 32.55
N MET A 448 19.27 -7.61 32.95
CA MET A 448 18.28 -7.46 34.01
C MET A 448 18.98 -7.09 35.32
N LYS A 449 18.54 -5.99 35.95
CA LYS A 449 19.04 -5.59 37.27
C LYS A 449 18.21 -6.27 38.36
N ASP A 450 18.87 -6.76 39.39
CA ASP A 450 18.23 -7.39 40.54
C ASP A 450 17.15 -6.47 41.15
N GLY A 451 15.94 -6.99 41.31
CA GLY A 451 14.78 -6.26 41.85
C GLY A 451 13.93 -5.49 40.83
N THR A 452 14.26 -5.53 39.52
CA THR A 452 13.40 -4.93 38.49
C THR A 452 12.20 -5.84 38.18
N ALA A 453 10.99 -5.29 38.16
CA ALA A 453 9.81 -6.03 37.71
C ALA A 453 9.98 -6.50 36.25
N VAL A 454 9.44 -7.68 35.92
CA VAL A 454 9.58 -8.28 34.57
C VAL A 454 9.06 -7.34 33.49
N GLU A 455 7.95 -6.65 33.75
CA GLU A 455 7.34 -5.67 32.83
C GLU A 455 8.25 -4.47 32.57
N ASP A 456 8.91 -3.95 33.61
CA ASP A 456 9.83 -2.82 33.48
C ASP A 456 11.10 -3.22 32.74
N TYR A 457 11.57 -4.46 32.95
CA TYR A 457 12.68 -5.02 32.16
C TYR A 457 12.30 -5.19 30.68
N GLN A 458 11.09 -5.66 30.38
CA GLN A 458 10.59 -5.77 29.01
C GLN A 458 10.47 -4.40 28.32
N LYS A 459 10.01 -3.36 29.04
CA LYS A 459 10.03 -1.97 28.53
C LYS A 459 11.45 -1.49 28.23
N ILE A 460 12.44 -1.86 29.06
CA ILE A 460 13.85 -1.53 28.83
C ILE A 460 14.40 -2.21 27.56
N LEU A 461 13.97 -3.44 27.28
CA LEU A 461 14.30 -4.15 26.04
C LEU A 461 13.58 -3.56 24.80
N GLY A 462 12.62 -2.66 25.01
CA GLY A 462 11.85 -2.02 23.94
C GLY A 462 10.54 -2.72 23.60
N TYR A 463 10.08 -3.68 24.41
CA TYR A 463 8.75 -4.27 24.24
C TYR A 463 7.66 -3.24 24.53
N ARG A 464 6.60 -3.28 23.74
CA ARG A 464 5.34 -2.61 24.09
C ARG A 464 4.62 -3.43 25.16
N VAL A 465 4.34 -2.78 26.28
CA VAL A 465 3.51 -3.31 27.36
C VAL A 465 2.31 -2.38 27.48
N ASP A 466 1.12 -2.91 27.25
CA ASP A 466 -0.15 -2.21 27.39
C ASP A 466 -1.05 -2.92 28.40
N ASP A 467 -2.25 -2.36 28.63
CA ASP A 467 -3.22 -2.92 29.59
C ASP A 467 -3.67 -4.35 29.23
N SER A 468 -3.44 -4.78 27.98
CA SER A 468 -3.78 -6.11 27.47
C SER A 468 -2.64 -7.12 27.54
N GLY A 469 -1.44 -6.68 27.93
CA GLY A 469 -0.27 -7.52 28.16
C GLY A 469 0.97 -7.06 27.40
N VAL A 470 1.91 -7.99 27.24
CA VAL A 470 3.18 -7.76 26.55
C VAL A 470 3.03 -8.16 25.09
N GLU A 471 3.55 -7.34 24.17
CA GLU A 471 3.50 -7.68 22.75
C GLU A 471 4.19 -9.02 22.43
N GLY A 472 3.66 -9.75 21.44
CA GLY A 472 4.23 -11.02 20.99
C GLY A 472 5.61 -10.86 20.33
N GLN A 473 6.44 -11.90 20.44
CA GLN A 473 7.82 -11.90 19.95
C GLN A 473 7.95 -11.54 18.46
N ASP A 474 7.08 -12.07 17.61
CA ASP A 474 7.12 -11.81 16.17
C ASP A 474 6.82 -10.35 15.83
N SER A 475 5.86 -9.75 16.53
CA SER A 475 5.50 -8.33 16.38
C SER A 475 6.65 -7.43 16.85
N PHE A 476 7.26 -7.77 17.99
CA PHE A 476 8.45 -7.09 18.49
C PHE A 476 9.60 -7.17 17.46
N LEU A 477 9.94 -8.35 16.97
CA LEU A 477 11.04 -8.55 16.01
C LEU A 477 10.79 -7.81 14.69
N LYS A 478 9.54 -7.76 14.20
CA LYS A 478 9.16 -6.97 13.02
C LYS A 478 9.37 -5.47 13.25
N ARG A 479 8.91 -4.91 14.38
CA ARG A 479 9.15 -3.49 14.72
C ARG A 479 10.64 -3.16 14.80
N MET A 480 11.42 -4.00 15.50
CA MET A 480 12.87 -3.80 15.63
C MET A 480 13.56 -3.87 14.27
N SER A 481 13.20 -4.83 13.44
CA SER A 481 13.74 -4.97 12.07
C SER A 481 13.41 -3.76 11.21
N GLY A 482 12.19 -3.23 11.28
CA GLY A 482 11.78 -2.03 10.55
C GLY A 482 12.56 -0.79 10.96
N MET A 483 12.74 -0.58 12.27
CA MET A 483 13.54 0.54 12.81
C MET A 483 15.02 0.46 12.40
N ILE A 484 15.64 -0.71 12.47
CA ILE A 484 17.04 -0.90 12.06
C ILE A 484 17.20 -0.76 10.55
N ARG A 485 16.25 -1.25 9.73
CA ARG A 485 16.28 -1.05 8.28
C ARG A 485 16.20 0.43 7.91
N LEU A 486 15.34 1.20 8.60
CA LEU A 486 15.28 2.65 8.41
C LEU A 486 16.61 3.31 8.78
N TYR A 487 17.19 2.95 9.94
CA TYR A 487 18.49 3.47 10.38
C TYR A 487 19.62 3.16 9.38
N ALA A 488 19.72 1.91 8.94
CA ALA A 488 20.68 1.47 7.94
C ALA A 488 20.50 2.21 6.61
N ALA A 489 19.25 2.49 6.21
CA ALA A 489 18.96 3.30 5.04
C ALA A 489 19.37 4.77 5.22
N MET A 490 19.20 5.35 6.40
CA MET A 490 19.58 6.74 6.68
C MET A 490 21.08 6.98 6.61
N ILE A 491 21.91 6.06 7.11
CA ILE A 491 23.37 6.22 7.11
C ILE A 491 24.02 6.04 5.73
N GLN A 492 23.33 5.37 4.78
CA GLN A 492 23.86 5.14 3.43
C GLN A 492 23.30 6.11 2.37
N LEU A 493 22.19 6.80 2.66
CA LEU A 493 21.52 7.69 1.71
C LEU A 493 21.78 9.17 2.01
N ARG A 494 21.93 9.95 0.93
CA ARG A 494 22.07 11.41 0.99
C ARG A 494 20.98 12.11 0.19
N TRP A 495 20.53 13.26 0.68
CA TRP A 495 19.59 14.10 -0.06
C TRP A 495 20.23 14.69 -1.32
N PRO A 496 19.70 14.40 -2.53
CA PRO A 496 20.37 14.74 -3.78
C PRO A 496 20.32 16.23 -4.17
N TYR A 497 19.44 17.01 -3.54
CA TYR A 497 19.23 18.43 -3.88
C TYR A 497 19.95 19.41 -2.93
N SER A 498 20.78 18.92 -2.01
CA SER A 498 21.59 19.77 -1.12
C SER A 498 22.72 20.46 -1.91
N SER A 499 22.84 21.79 -1.78
CA SER A 499 23.82 22.63 -2.50
C SER A 499 25.27 22.49 -2.00
N LYS A 500 25.52 21.67 -0.98
CA LYS A 500 26.87 21.43 -0.43
C LYS A 500 27.46 20.18 -1.06
N GLN A 501 28.08 20.32 -2.24
CA GLN A 501 29.08 19.36 -2.72
C GLN A 501 30.30 19.40 -1.80
N GLY A 502 30.25 18.64 -0.72
CA GLY A 502 31.32 18.44 0.24
C GLY A 502 31.03 17.16 1.00
N VAL A 503 32.03 16.28 1.08
CA VAL A 503 31.96 15.02 1.82
C VAL A 503 31.86 15.35 3.31
N ARG A 504 30.66 15.34 3.85
CA ARG A 504 30.41 15.00 5.25
C ARG A 504 29.45 13.83 5.22
N THR A 505 30.01 12.63 5.21
CA THR A 505 29.31 11.47 5.75
C THR A 505 28.74 11.88 7.10
N ILE A 506 27.49 11.52 7.38
CA ILE A 506 26.96 11.64 8.73
C ILE A 506 27.89 10.77 9.58
N ASP A 507 28.75 11.39 10.39
CA ASP A 507 29.65 10.71 11.32
C ASP A 507 28.79 10.09 12.43
N CYS A 508 28.10 9.00 12.08
CA CYS A 508 27.42 8.11 13.00
C CYS A 508 28.33 6.90 13.22
N ILE A 509 28.97 6.90 14.40
CA ILE A 509 29.84 5.88 15.01
C ILE A 509 31.32 6.02 14.64
#